data_AF-A0A351K092-F1
#
_entry.id   AF-A0A351K092-F1
#
_cell.length_a   1.000
_cell.length_b   1.000
_cell.length_c   1.000
_cell.angle_alpha   90.00
_cell.angle_beta   90.00
_cell.angle_gamma   90.00
#
_symmetry.space_group_name_H-M   'P 1'
#
loop_
_entity.id
_entity.type
_entity.pdbx_description
1 polymer ?
#
loop_
_entity_poly.entity_id
_entity_poly.type
_entity_poly.pdbx_seq_one_letter_code
_entity_poly.pdbx_strand_id
1 'polypeptide(L)' 'MADVRPFHGIRYNTGMIGDLSSVITPPYDVITPEQQASYYRKSPHNIIRLEFGQEFSGDIPGLELPPTRGRG' A
#
# COMPACT_ATOMS: atom_id res chain seq x y z
N MET A 1 25.69 -19.55 -1.49
CA MET A 1 25.85 -18.43 -2.44
C MET A 1 24.44 -18.09 -2.93
N ALA A 2 23.97 -16.86 -2.71
CA ALA A 2 22.60 -16.49 -3.07
C ALA A 2 22.50 -16.23 -4.59
N ASP A 3 21.49 -16.81 -5.25
CA ASP A 3 21.14 -16.50 -6.65
C ASP A 3 20.34 -15.19 -6.66
N VAL A 4 20.86 -14.16 -7.32
CA VAL A 4 20.26 -12.83 -7.42
C VAL A 4 19.87 -12.57 -8.87
N ARG A 5 18.59 -12.29 -9.11
CA ARG A 5 18.05 -12.03 -10.45
C ARG A 5 17.36 -10.66 -10.50
N PRO A 6 17.48 -9.91 -11.60
CA PRO A 6 16.80 -8.64 -11.76
C PRO A 6 15.28 -8.84 -11.88
N PHE A 7 14.52 -7.83 -11.48
CA PHE A 7 13.08 -7.73 -11.71
C PHE A 7 12.75 -6.40 -12.37
N HIS A 8 11.62 -6.33 -13.06
CA HIS A 8 11.17 -5.09 -13.68
C HIS A 8 10.59 -4.16 -12.62
N GLY A 9 11.13 -2.94 -12.54
CA GLY A 9 10.55 -1.88 -11.72
C GLY A 9 9.24 -1.40 -12.32
N ILE A 10 8.29 -1.04 -11.46
CA ILE A 10 7.01 -0.43 -11.85
C ILE A 10 7.09 1.09 -11.69
N ARG A 11 6.33 1.81 -12.52
CA ARG A 11 6.20 3.28 -12.46
C ARG A 11 4.73 3.67 -12.50
N TYR A 12 4.42 4.86 -12.00
CA TYR A 12 3.10 5.45 -12.18
C TYR A 12 2.78 5.66 -13.66
N ASN A 13 1.51 5.45 -14.02
CA ASN A 13 1.04 5.69 -15.38
C ASN A 13 0.89 7.20 -15.62
N THR A 14 1.84 7.80 -16.33
CA THR A 14 1.87 9.25 -16.64
C THR A 14 0.74 9.70 -17.57
N GLY A 15 0.10 8.79 -18.31
CA GLY A 15 -1.08 9.10 -19.12
C GLY A 15 -2.36 9.23 -18.30
N MET A 16 -2.42 8.58 -17.14
CA MET A 16 -3.55 8.67 -16.21
C MET A 16 -3.31 9.70 -15.09
N ILE A 17 -2.06 9.91 -14.71
CA ILE A 17 -1.65 10.77 -13.60
C ILE A 17 -0.90 11.96 -14.16
N GLY A 18 -1.59 13.09 -14.30
CA GLY A 18 -1.01 14.34 -14.76
C GLY A 18 -0.16 15.04 -13.68
N ASP A 19 -0.58 14.95 -12.41
CA ASP A 19 0.15 15.48 -11.27
C ASP A 19 0.39 14.40 -10.21
N LEU A 20 1.66 14.07 -9.99
CA LEU A 20 2.09 13.08 -9.01
C LEU A 20 1.73 13.49 -7.57
N SER A 21 1.69 14.80 -7.27
CA SER A 21 1.37 15.30 -5.93
C SER A 21 -0.03 14.90 -5.45
N SER A 22 -0.94 14.61 -6.40
CA SER A 22 -2.31 14.19 -6.11
C SER A 22 -2.42 12.73 -5.66
N VAL A 23 -1.40 11.90 -5.93
CA VAL A 23 -1.42 10.45 -5.70
C VAL A 23 -0.37 9.96 -4.71
N ILE A 24 0.50 10.82 -4.20
CA ILE A 24 1.52 10.47 -3.21
C ILE A 24 1.16 11.02 -1.81
N THR A 25 1.81 10.45 -0.80
CA THR A 25 1.70 10.85 0.61
C THR A 25 3.08 10.80 1.27
N PRO A 26 3.25 11.45 2.43
CA PRO A 26 4.34 11.09 3.34
C PRO A 26 4.17 9.65 3.85
N PRO A 27 5.19 9.08 4.50
CA PRO A 27 5.11 7.75 5.08
C PRO A 27 4.01 7.61 6.15
N TYR A 28 3.51 6.39 6.34
CA TYR A 28 2.35 6.11 7.21
C TYR A 28 2.55 6.50 8.69
N ASP A 29 3.78 6.48 9.20
CA ASP A 29 4.12 6.74 10.61
C ASP A 29 3.93 8.20 11.02
N VAL A 30 3.85 9.12 10.04
CA VAL A 30 3.63 10.55 10.28
C VAL A 30 2.24 11.03 9.85
N ILE A 31 1.37 10.13 9.37
CA ILE A 31 0.02 10.46 8.90
C ILE A 31 -1.00 10.31 10.02
N THR A 32 -1.81 11.35 10.25
CA THR A 32 -2.97 11.27 11.15
C THR A 32 -4.20 10.68 10.45
N PRO A 33 -5.20 10.15 11.17
CA PRO A 33 -6.45 9.66 10.59
C PRO A 33 -7.20 10.71 9.74
N GLU A 34 -7.17 11.98 10.15
CA GLU A 34 -7.80 13.07 9.40
C GLU A 34 -7.06 13.34 8.09
N GLN A 35 -5.73 13.26 8.13
CA GLN A 35 -4.89 13.36 6.93
C GLN A 35 -5.13 12.19 5.98
N GLN A 36 -5.23 10.95 6.50
CA GLN A 36 -5.59 9.76 5.73
C GLN A 36 -6.90 9.99 4.96
N ALA A 37 -7.95 10.45 5.65
CA ALA A 37 -9.23 10.78 5.01
C ALA A 37 -9.12 11.90 3.97
N SER A 38 -8.20 12.86 4.15
CA SER A 38 -7.92 13.90 3.15
C SER A 38 -7.26 13.33 1.88
N TYR A 39 -6.28 12.44 2.03
CA TYR A 39 -5.58 11.79 0.91
C TYR A 39 -6.51 10.85 0.13
N TYR A 40 -7.39 10.14 0.84
CA TYR A 40 -8.44 9.33 0.22
C TYR A 40 -9.36 10.15 -0.70
N ARG A 41 -9.64 11.41 -0.34
CA ARG A 41 -10.46 12.34 -1.13
C ARG A 41 -9.70 13.00 -2.27
N LYS A 42 -8.37 13.17 -2.17
CA LYS A 42 -7.55 13.81 -3.21
C LYS A 42 -7.58 13.05 -4.53
N SER A 43 -7.50 11.72 -4.48
CA SER A 43 -7.52 10.89 -5.68
C SER A 43 -7.94 9.45 -5.38
N PRO A 44 -8.71 8.80 -6.28
CA PRO A 44 -8.97 7.38 -6.19
C PRO A 44 -7.70 6.52 -6.34
N HIS A 45 -6.63 7.06 -6.93
CA HIS A 45 -5.36 6.36 -7.17
C HIS A 45 -4.27 6.73 -6.16
N ASN A 46 -4.62 7.38 -5.06
CA ASN A 46 -3.63 7.79 -4.07
C ASN A 46 -3.03 6.58 -3.32
N ILE A 47 -1.70 6.58 -3.15
CA ILE A 47 -0.91 5.50 -2.55
C ILE A 47 -1.31 5.18 -1.10
N ILE A 48 -1.97 6.13 -0.41
CA ILE A 48 -2.51 5.94 0.93
C ILE A 48 -3.35 4.67 1.04
N ARG A 49 -4.04 4.27 -0.04
CA ARG A 49 -4.90 3.08 -0.07
C ARG A 49 -4.13 1.76 0.04
N LEU A 50 -2.83 1.79 -0.25
CA LEU A 50 -1.92 0.65 -0.17
C LEU A 50 -1.02 0.74 1.06
N GLU A 51 -0.47 1.92 1.34
CA GLU A 51 0.50 2.12 2.43
C GLU A 51 -0.17 2.23 3.80
N PHE A 52 -1.29 2.94 3.89
CA PHE A 52 -2.03 3.17 5.12
C PHE A 52 -3.54 3.20 4.83
N GLY A 53 -4.06 2.05 4.42
CA GLY A 53 -5.46 1.89 4.03
C GLY A 53 -6.43 2.05 5.21
N GLN A 54 -7.68 2.39 4.92
CA GLN A 54 -8.77 2.34 5.90
C GLN A 54 -8.99 0.90 6.36
N GLU A 55 -9.25 0.74 7.65
CA GLU A 55 -9.65 -0.54 8.22
C GLU A 55 -11.14 -0.76 8.01
N PHE A 56 -11.49 -1.94 7.50
CA PHE A 56 -12.86 -2.41 7.36
C PHE A 56 -13.13 -3.55 8.33
N SER A 57 -14.40 -3.75 8.69
CA SER A 57 -14.81 -4.82 9.62
C SER A 57 -14.49 -6.24 9.15
N GLY A 58 -14.18 -6.42 7.86
CA GLY A 58 -13.74 -7.69 7.28
C GLY A 58 -12.22 -7.85 7.19
N ASP A 59 -11.44 -6.82 7.52
CA ASP A 59 -9.99 -6.92 7.55
C ASP A 59 -9.58 -7.76 8.76
N ILE A 60 -8.58 -8.62 8.56
CA ILE A 60 -8.10 -9.54 9.60
C ILE A 60 -6.74 -9.03 10.06
N PRO A 61 -6.64 -8.40 11.24
CA PRO A 61 -5.36 -7.95 11.77
C PRO A 61 -4.46 -9.16 12.06
N GLY A 62 -3.24 -9.14 11.52
CA GLY A 62 -2.17 -10.04 11.94
C GLY A 62 -2.53 -11.53 11.85
N LEU A 63 -2.94 -12.01 10.66
CA LEU A 63 -3.11 -13.44 10.42
C LEU A 63 -1.79 -14.18 10.75
N GLU A 64 -1.64 -14.63 12.00
CA GLU A 64 -0.75 -15.72 12.35
C GLU A 64 -1.32 -16.93 11.62
N LEU A 65 -0.81 -17.17 10.41
CA LEU A 65 -1.07 -18.41 9.71
C LEU A 65 -0.74 -19.52 10.72
N PRO A 66 -1.69 -20.41 11.05
CA PRO A 66 -1.37 -21.56 11.88
C PRO A 66 -0.17 -22.24 11.22
N PRO A 67 0.86 -22.65 11.97
CA PRO A 67 2.05 -23.27 11.38
C PRO A 67 1.54 -24.39 10.50
N THR A 68 1.74 -24.25 9.19
CA THR A 68 1.38 -25.29 8.23
C THR A 68 2.12 -26.53 8.70
N ARG A 69 1.40 -27.47 9.32
CA ARG A 69 1.94 -28.80 9.57
C ARG A 69 2.30 -29.34 8.20
N GLY A 70 3.60 -29.30 7.89
CA GLY A 70 4.14 -30.00 6.75
C GLY A 70 3.63 -31.43 6.85
N ARG A 71 2.73 -31.81 5.94
CA ARG A 71 2.44 -33.21 5.74
C ARG A 71 3.73 -33.81 5.20
N GLY A 72 4.38 -34.60 6.05
CA GLY A 72 5.31 -35.64 5.60
C GLY A 72 4.57 -36.76 4.89
#